data_AF-A0A7C5TZN2-F1
#
_entry.id   AF-A0A7C5TZN2-F1
#
_cell.length_a   1.000
_cell.length_b   1.000
_cell.length_c   1.000
_cell.angle_alpha   90.00
_cell.angle_beta   90.00
_cell.angle_gamma   90.00
#
_symmetry.space_group_name_H-M   'P 1'
#
loop_
_entity.id
_entity.type
_entity.pdbx_description
1 polymer ?
#
loop_
_entity_poly.entity_id
_entity_poly.type
_entity_poly.pdbx_seq_one_letter_code
_entity_poly.pdbx_strand_id
1 'polypeptide(L)'
;MSVYSLARYLEEQGFKVEVISDTVIAVPHSNLPVHLIIEFKGNLVYMSIKHGEDLREVLEELRDSGENVEEILEEALSYLTNASLKTRLWIEQRGLTPVFDLRRGFVEIYEILEDILEEAEE
;
A
#
# COMPACT_ATOMS: atom_id res chain seq x y z
N MET A 1 6.97 2.92 -22.55
CA MET A 1 7.43 2.80 -21.15
C MET A 1 6.78 1.58 -20.56
N SER A 2 7.50 0.79 -19.76
CA SER A 2 6.95 -0.45 -19.20
C SER A 2 6.87 -0.37 -17.68
N VAL A 3 5.87 -1.02 -17.10
CA VAL A 3 5.76 -1.27 -15.67
C VAL A 3 7.04 -1.86 -15.06
N TYR A 4 7.77 -2.66 -15.83
CA TYR A 4 9.04 -3.28 -15.41
C TYR A 4 10.13 -2.25 -15.07
N SER A 5 10.17 -1.09 -15.72
CA SER A 5 11.17 -0.07 -15.38
C SER A 5 10.85 0.70 -14.10
N LEU A 6 9.56 0.84 -13.77
CA LEU A 6 9.14 1.35 -12.47
C LEU A 6 9.38 0.31 -11.37
N ALA A 7 9.03 -0.96 -11.63
CA ALA A 7 9.23 -2.04 -10.68
C ALA A 7 10.71 -2.14 -10.27
N ARG A 8 11.61 -2.20 -11.25
CA ARG A 8 13.06 -2.20 -11.00
C ARG A 8 13.53 -0.99 -10.20
N TYR A 9 13.02 0.21 -10.52
CA TYR A 9 13.37 1.41 -9.76
C TYR A 9 12.95 1.31 -8.30
N LEU A 10 11.74 0.81 -8.01
CA LEU A 10 11.26 0.65 -6.64
C LEU A 10 12.03 -0.46 -5.90
N GLU A 11 12.36 -1.57 -6.56
CA GLU A 11 13.25 -2.60 -6.01
C GLU A 11 14.63 -2.03 -5.65
N GLU A 12 15.23 -1.20 -6.53
CA GLU A 12 16.48 -0.50 -6.26
C GLU A 12 16.39 0.51 -5.10
N GLN A 13 15.18 0.94 -4.73
CA GLN A 13 14.91 1.75 -3.53
C GLN A 13 14.61 0.90 -2.28
N GLY A 14 14.63 -0.43 -2.39
CA GLY A 14 14.40 -1.35 -1.26
C GLY A 14 12.94 -1.79 -1.07
N PHE A 15 12.04 -1.50 -2.02
CA PHE A 15 10.66 -1.96 -1.95
C PHE A 15 10.51 -3.37 -2.54
N LYS A 16 9.65 -4.19 -1.94
CA LYS A 16 9.17 -5.41 -2.61
C LYS A 16 8.15 -4.99 -3.67
N VAL A 17 8.26 -5.53 -4.88
CA VAL A 17 7.34 -5.19 -5.98
C VAL A 17 6.84 -6.46 -6.63
N GLU A 18 5.56 -6.47 -6.97
CA GLU A 18 4.90 -7.56 -7.67
C GLU A 18 4.29 -7.01 -8.96
N VAL A 19 4.69 -7.57 -10.10
CA VAL A 19 4.12 -7.19 -11.41
C VAL A 19 2.88 -8.05 -11.65
N ILE A 20 1.70 -7.43 -11.57
CA ILE A 20 0.42 -8.10 -11.75
C ILE A 20 0.09 -8.25 -13.23
N SER A 21 0.35 -7.20 -14.01
CA SER A 21 0.15 -7.19 -15.46
C SER A 21 1.15 -6.25 -16.14
N ASP A 22 1.03 -6.08 -17.45
CA ASP A 22 1.78 -5.10 -18.24
C ASP A 22 1.46 -3.63 -17.91
N THR A 23 0.42 -3.39 -17.12
CA THR A 23 -0.08 -2.07 -16.75
C THR A 23 -0.26 -1.88 -15.25
N VAL A 24 -0.15 -2.94 -14.45
CA VAL A 24 -0.38 -2.90 -13.00
C VAL A 24 0.80 -3.50 -12.25
N ILE A 25 1.28 -2.77 -11.24
CA ILE A 25 2.20 -3.29 -10.22
C ILE A 25 1.61 -3.07 -8.83
N ALA A 26 1.99 -3.94 -7.90
CA ALA A 26 1.68 -3.82 -6.48
C ALA A 26 2.98 -3.71 -5.67
N VAL A 27 2.95 -2.89 -4.63
CA VAL A 27 3.99 -2.84 -3.59
C VAL A 27 3.33 -3.33 -2.30
N PRO A 28 3.48 -4.62 -1.95
CA PRO A 28 2.92 -5.16 -0.71
C PRO A 28 3.77 -4.78 0.50
N HIS A 29 3.12 -4.63 1.66
CA HIS A 29 3.81 -4.67 2.94
C HIS A 29 4.23 -6.12 3.28
N SER A 30 5.27 -6.29 4.08
CA SER A 30 5.84 -7.63 4.33
C SER A 30 4.99 -8.49 5.25
N ASN A 31 4.33 -7.86 6.23
CA ASN A 31 3.69 -8.56 7.35
C ASN A 31 2.18 -8.30 7.45
N LEU A 32 1.69 -7.28 6.76
CA LEU A 32 0.27 -6.95 6.73
C LEU A 32 -0.22 -7.10 5.29
N PRO A 33 -1.45 -7.60 5.08
CA PRO A 33 -2.04 -7.72 3.75
C PRO A 33 -2.52 -6.34 3.26
N VAL A 34 -1.64 -5.36 3.24
CA VAL A 34 -1.86 -4.02 2.69
C VAL A 34 -0.87 -3.77 1.58
N HIS A 35 -1.31 -3.09 0.53
CA HIS A 35 -0.51 -2.90 -0.66
C HIS A 35 -0.85 -1.61 -1.38
N LEU A 36 0.17 -0.98 -1.97
CA LEU A 36 0.01 0.12 -2.91
C LEU A 36 -0.16 -0.45 -4.31
N ILE A 37 -1.28 -0.19 -4.95
CA ILE A 37 -1.54 -0.49 -6.36
C ILE A 37 -1.13 0.72 -7.21
N ILE A 38 -0.38 0.45 -8.28
CA ILE A 38 0.03 1.43 -9.27
C ILE A 38 -0.42 0.95 -10.65
N GLU A 39 -1.33 1.69 -11.28
CA GLU A 39 -1.96 1.33 -12.55
C GLU A 39 -1.70 2.39 -13.63
N PHE A 40 -1.17 1.96 -14.77
CA PHE A 40 -0.90 2.81 -15.93
C PHE A 40 -2.10 2.82 -16.87
N LYS A 41 -2.69 4.00 -17.08
CA LYS A 41 -3.78 4.27 -18.02
C LYS A 41 -3.39 5.38 -18.97
N GLY A 42 -2.69 5.01 -20.05
CA GLY A 42 -2.16 5.95 -21.02
C GLY A 42 -1.10 6.87 -20.39
N ASN A 43 -1.39 8.17 -20.29
CA ASN A 43 -0.51 9.13 -19.64
C ASN A 43 -0.76 9.29 -18.12
N LEU A 44 -1.87 8.75 -17.64
CA LEU A 44 -2.24 8.80 -16.23
C LEU A 44 -1.71 7.57 -15.51
N VAL A 45 -1.16 7.77 -14.32
CA VAL A 45 -0.74 6.68 -13.45
C VAL A 45 -1.46 6.82 -12.12
N TYR A 46 -2.35 5.88 -11.86
CA TYR A 46 -3.20 5.85 -10.66
C TYR A 46 -2.47 5.12 -9.54
N MET A 47 -2.50 5.70 -8.35
CA MET A 47 -1.92 5.14 -7.14
C MET A 47 -2.99 5.07 -6.06
N SER A 48 -3.23 3.88 -5.53
CA SER A 48 -4.23 3.65 -4.48
C SER A 48 -3.74 2.63 -3.48
N ILE A 49 -4.08 2.81 -2.20
CA ILE A 49 -3.83 1.80 -1.18
C ILE A 49 -5.04 0.87 -1.10
N LYS A 50 -4.74 -0.41 -0.92
CA LYS A 50 -5.69 -1.50 -0.85
C LYS A 50 -5.27 -2.45 0.27
N HIS A 51 -6.24 -3.17 0.81
CA HIS A 51 -6.00 -4.24 1.76
C HIS A 51 -6.57 -5.55 1.21
N GLY A 52 -6.04 -6.67 1.69
CA GLY A 52 -6.57 -8.00 1.49
C GLY A 52 -7.79 -8.25 2.37
N GLU A 53 -8.55 -9.29 2.01
CA GLU A 53 -9.74 -9.71 2.76
C GLU A 53 -9.38 -10.24 4.15
N ASP A 54 -8.15 -10.70 4.32
CA ASP A 54 -7.54 -11.27 5.53
C ASP A 54 -6.97 -10.22 6.49
N LEU A 55 -7.04 -8.91 6.17
CA LEU A 55 -6.47 -7.87 7.05
C LEU A 55 -7.02 -7.92 8.46
N ARG A 56 -8.33 -8.09 8.62
CA ARG A 56 -8.98 -8.16 9.93
C ARG A 56 -8.41 -9.31 10.77
N GLU A 57 -8.41 -10.52 10.20
CA GLU A 57 -7.90 -11.72 10.88
C GLU A 57 -6.45 -11.55 11.32
N VAL A 58 -5.59 -10.99 10.44
CA VAL A 58 -4.17 -10.74 10.78
C VAL A 58 -4.02 -9.71 11.91
N LEU A 59 -4.82 -8.64 11.91
CA LEU A 59 -4.76 -7.63 12.97
C LEU A 59 -5.28 -8.19 14.31
N GLU A 60 -6.34 -8.98 14.31
CA GLU A 60 -6.84 -9.67 15.51
C GLU A 60 -5.79 -10.62 16.09
N GLU A 61 -5.13 -11.44 15.26
CA GLU A 61 -4.06 -12.34 15.69
C GLU A 61 -2.87 -11.59 16.31
N LEU A 62 -2.47 -10.45 15.73
CA LEU A 62 -1.40 -9.60 16.26
C LEU A 62 -1.80 -9.01 17.62
N ARG A 63 -3.02 -8.47 17.73
CA ARG A 63 -3.56 -7.94 18.99
C ARG A 63 -3.59 -9.01 20.08
N ASP A 64 -4.11 -10.19 19.77
CA ASP A 64 -4.23 -11.30 20.72
C ASP A 64 -2.86 -11.83 21.17
N SER A 65 -1.84 -11.65 20.33
CA SER A 65 -0.44 -11.92 20.66
C SER A 65 0.21 -10.83 21.55
N GLY A 66 -0.49 -9.73 21.81
CA GLY A 66 -0.03 -8.60 22.61
C GLY A 66 0.79 -7.56 21.84
N GLU A 67 0.78 -7.61 20.51
CA GLU A 67 1.46 -6.64 19.65
C GLU A 67 0.66 -5.33 19.57
N ASN A 68 1.37 -4.22 19.33
CA ASN A 68 0.74 -2.91 19.12
C ASN A 68 0.26 -2.78 17.67
N VAL A 69 -0.97 -3.20 17.40
CA VAL A 69 -1.57 -3.18 16.06
C VAL A 69 -1.64 -1.79 15.43
N GLU A 70 -1.86 -0.75 16.23
CA GLU A 70 -1.89 0.65 15.75
C GLU A 70 -0.52 1.03 15.18
N GLU A 71 0.54 0.78 15.95
CA GLU A 71 1.92 1.10 15.55
C GLU A 71 2.37 0.30 14.32
N ILE A 72 2.05 -1.00 14.28
CA ILE A 72 2.36 -1.86 13.13
C ILE A 72 1.65 -1.34 11.88
N LEU A 73 0.39 -0.96 12.02
CA LEU A 73 -0.39 -0.42 10.91
C LEU A 73 0.15 0.93 10.45
N GLU A 74 0.46 1.86 11.36
CA GLU A 74 1.06 3.14 11.04
C GLU A 74 2.40 3.00 10.31
N GLU A 75 3.23 2.05 10.74
CA GLU A 75 4.49 1.71 10.05
C GLU A 75 4.22 1.23 8.62
N ALA A 76 3.25 0.32 8.43
CA ALA A 76 2.90 -0.20 7.12
C ALA A 76 2.34 0.90 6.19
N LEU A 77 1.46 1.77 6.68
CA LEU A 77 0.92 2.89 5.90
C LEU A 77 2.01 3.93 5.58
N SER A 78 2.96 4.14 6.48
CA SER A 78 4.13 5.00 6.25
C SER A 78 5.05 4.41 5.17
N TYR A 79 5.29 3.10 5.19
CA TYR A 79 6.02 2.38 4.15
C TYR A 79 5.38 2.56 2.76
N LEU A 80 4.07 2.32 2.65
CA LEU A 80 3.33 2.47 1.39
C LEU A 80 3.28 3.94 0.93
N THR A 81 3.19 4.88 1.86
CA THR A 81 3.27 6.32 1.55
C THR A 81 4.62 6.65 0.94
N ASN A 82 5.72 6.19 1.54
CA ASN A 82 7.06 6.39 1.00
C ASN A 82 7.21 5.79 -0.41
N ALA A 83 6.69 4.58 -0.64
CA ALA A 83 6.67 3.97 -1.98
C ALA A 83 5.91 4.84 -2.99
N SER A 84 4.76 5.40 -2.60
CA SER A 84 3.95 6.27 -3.47
C SER A 84 4.67 7.57 -3.84
N LEU A 85 5.43 8.16 -2.90
CA LEU A 85 6.20 9.38 -3.13
C LEU A 85 7.38 9.14 -4.08
N LYS A 86 8.07 8.00 -3.94
CA LYS A 86 9.14 7.59 -4.87
C LYS A 86 8.58 7.34 -6.27
N THR A 87 7.45 6.64 -6.33
CA THR A 87 6.72 6.38 -7.57
C THR A 87 6.32 7.69 -8.26
N ARG A 88 5.79 8.65 -7.50
CA ARG A 88 5.45 9.99 -7.99
C ARG A 88 6.61 10.67 -8.70
N LEU A 89 7.75 10.77 -8.01
CA LEU A 89 8.93 11.45 -8.53
C LEU A 89 9.39 10.80 -9.83
N TRP A 90 9.38 9.46 -9.88
CA TRP A 90 9.74 8.71 -11.08
C TRP A 90 8.79 8.96 -12.26
N ILE A 91 7.49 9.03 -11.99
CA ILE A 91 6.41 9.32 -12.96
C ILE A 91 6.57 10.73 -13.53
N GLU A 92 6.68 11.73 -12.66
CA GLU A 92 6.80 13.15 -13.04
C GLU A 92 8.07 13.40 -13.87
N GLN A 93 9.21 12.79 -13.49
CA GLN A 93 10.46 12.88 -14.26
C GLN A 93 10.36 12.33 -15.69
N ARG A 94 9.33 11.54 -15.99
CA ARG A 94 9.10 10.92 -17.30
C ARG A 94 7.95 11.56 -18.07
N GLY A 95 7.40 12.68 -17.56
CA GLY A 95 6.32 13.42 -18.21
C GLY A 95 4.94 12.77 -18.08
N LEU A 96 4.80 11.77 -17.19
CA LEU A 96 3.52 11.14 -16.87
C LEU A 96 2.80 11.94 -15.78
N THR A 97 1.47 11.78 -15.66
CA THR A 97 0.65 12.48 -14.66
C THR A 97 0.22 11.52 -13.55
N PRO A 98 0.68 11.72 -12.30
CA PRO A 98 0.24 10.90 -11.17
C PRO A 98 -1.17 11.28 -10.71
N VAL A 99 -1.99 10.29 -10.36
CA VAL A 99 -3.30 10.46 -9.72
C VAL A 99 -3.28 9.70 -8.39
N PHE A 100 -3.52 10.42 -7.29
CA PHE A 100 -3.46 9.85 -5.93
C PHE A 100 -4.85 9.63 -5.36
N ASP A 101 -5.11 8.39 -4.96
CA ASP A 101 -6.27 8.02 -4.15
C ASP A 101 -5.84 7.11 -2.99
N LEU A 102 -4.92 7.62 -2.16
CA LEU A 102 -4.40 6.89 -0.99
C LEU A 102 -5.36 7.01 0.21
N ARG A 103 -6.00 8.18 0.35
CA ARG A 103 -6.84 8.50 1.53
C ARG A 103 -7.98 7.52 1.71
N ARG A 104 -8.60 7.10 0.61
CA ARG A 104 -9.69 6.13 0.67
C ARG A 104 -9.23 4.80 1.29
N GLY A 105 -8.10 4.28 0.84
CA GLY A 105 -7.53 3.06 1.40
C GLY A 105 -7.15 3.21 2.87
N PHE A 106 -6.66 4.38 3.29
CA PHE A 106 -6.40 4.64 4.71
C PHE A 106 -7.67 4.60 5.55
N VAL A 107 -8.73 5.28 5.12
CA VAL A 107 -10.02 5.29 5.84
C VAL A 107 -10.55 3.87 5.99
N GLU A 108 -10.60 3.10 4.88
CA GLU A 108 -11.06 1.71 4.90
C GLU A 108 -10.25 0.84 5.88
N ILE A 109 -8.94 1.05 5.99
CA ILE A 109 -8.07 0.29 6.89
C ILE A 109 -8.22 0.75 8.35
N TYR A 110 -8.33 2.05 8.61
CA TYR A 110 -8.54 2.56 9.97
C TYR A 110 -9.92 2.19 10.52
N GLU A 111 -10.96 2.13 9.70
CA GLU A 111 -12.27 1.63 10.11
C GLU A 111 -12.18 0.17 10.61
N ILE A 112 -11.40 -0.69 9.94
CA ILE A 112 -11.16 -2.06 10.39
C ILE A 112 -10.42 -2.08 11.75
N LEU A 113 -9.43 -1.22 11.93
CA LEU A 113 -8.69 -1.12 13.18
C LEU A 113 -9.61 -0.66 14.33
N GLU A 114 -10.41 0.37 14.10
CA GLU A 114 -11.36 0.91 15.08
C GLU A 114 -12.34 -0.18 15.54
N ASP A 115 -12.94 -0.92 14.60
CA ASP A 115 -13.84 -2.05 14.91
C ASP A 115 -13.15 -3.09 15.82
N ILE A 116 -11.91 -3.48 15.49
CA ILE A 116 -11.13 -4.48 16.25
C ILE A 116 -10.81 -4.01 17.67
N LEU A 117 -10.54 -2.71 17.85
CA LEU A 117 -10.24 -2.13 19.16
C LEU A 117 -11.51 -2.01 20.01
N GLU A 118 -12.63 -1.60 19.41
CA GLU A 118 -13.92 -1.53 20.11
C GLU A 118 -14.39 -2.91 20.60
N GLU A 119 -14.25 -3.96 19.78
CA GLU A 119 -14.59 -5.34 20.18
C GLU A 119 -13.74 -5.87 21.35
N ALA A 120 -12.54 -5.32 21.56
CA ALA A 120 -11.67 -5.71 22.67
C ALA A 120 -12.03 -5.02 24.00
N GLU A 121 -12.80 -3.93 23.95
CA GLU A 121 -13.26 -3.19 25.13
C GLU A 121 -14.59 -3.74 25.71
N GLU A 122 -15.28 -4.64 24.99
CA GLU A 122 -16.51 -5.33 25.42
C GLU A 122 -16.27 -6.65 26.19
#